data_AF-U3AF43-F1
#
_entry.id   AF-U3AF43-F1
#
_cell.length_a   1.000
_cell.length_b   1.000
_cell.length_c   1.000
_cell.angle_alpha   90.00
_cell.angle_beta   90.00
_cell.angle_gamma   90.00
#
_symmetry.space_group_name_H-M   'P 1'
#
loop_
_entity.id
_entity.type
_entity.pdbx_description
1 polymer ?
#
loop_
_entity_poly.entity_id
_entity_poly.type
_entity_poly.pdbx_seq_one_letter_code
_entity_poly.pdbx_strand_id
1 'polypeptide(L)'
;MLIATCAVGIGGLGSAAAADRNALTDPGMSPALMPQAQETLFLEVIINDAATGLIAMFERDPEERFSSPASELVELGIDAPPGDRLVALDAIASLDYRYDPLAQRIEIDAAPEALLPQMIGPLRPDAVAPTPHRGWR
;
A
#
# COMPACT_ATOMS: atom_id res chain seq x y z
N MET A 1 -12.72 46.85 15.55
CA MET A 1 -12.91 46.95 14.09
C MET A 1 -12.67 45.56 13.51
N LEU A 2 -13.57 44.86 12.82
CA LEU A 2 -14.95 45.09 12.40
C LEU A 2 -15.54 43.66 12.21
N ILE A 3 -16.70 43.41 12.79
CA ILE A 3 -17.39 42.11 12.80
C ILE A 3 -18.25 42.06 11.52
N ALA A 4 -18.11 41.04 10.68
CA ALA A 4 -18.97 40.85 9.51
C ALA A 4 -19.88 39.64 9.74
N THR A 5 -21.03 39.91 10.36
CA THR A 5 -22.18 39.01 10.43
C THR A 5 -23.08 39.34 9.23
N CYS A 6 -23.32 38.36 8.35
CA CYS A 6 -24.38 38.46 7.34
C CYS A 6 -25.58 37.64 7.80
N ALA A 7 -26.68 38.33 8.12
CA ALA A 7 -27.99 37.76 8.34
C ALA A 7 -29.01 38.52 7.47
N VAL A 8 -29.64 37.82 6.52
CA VAL A 8 -30.94 38.11 5.85
C VAL A 8 -31.40 36.72 5.34
N GLY A 9 -32.59 36.18 5.57
CA GLY A 9 -33.84 36.71 6.12
C GLY A 9 -34.98 36.51 5.11
N ILE A 10 -35.87 35.53 5.35
CA ILE A 10 -37.30 35.44 4.97
C ILE A 10 -37.57 35.30 3.45
N GLY A 11 -38.41 34.43 2.90
CA GLY A 11 -39.44 33.49 3.36
C GLY A 11 -40.33 33.23 2.14
N GLY A 12 -40.71 31.98 1.87
CA GLY A 12 -41.56 31.62 0.74
C GLY A 12 -42.50 30.49 1.13
N LEU A 13 -43.76 30.85 1.40
CA LEU A 13 -44.87 29.94 1.63
C LEU A 13 -45.24 29.23 0.33
N GLY A 14 -45.19 27.89 0.33
CA GLY A 14 -45.84 27.04 -0.67
C GLY A 14 -46.81 26.11 0.05
N SER A 15 -48.11 26.31 -0.18
CA SER A 15 -49.21 25.55 0.42
C SER A 15 -49.20 24.06 0.05
N ALA A 16 -49.75 23.29 0.97
CA ALA A 16 -49.95 21.85 0.96
C ALA A 16 -50.56 21.29 -0.33
N ALA A 17 -49.94 20.22 -0.84
CA ALA A 17 -50.65 19.13 -1.49
C ALA A 17 -50.61 17.95 -0.52
N ALA A 18 -51.76 17.65 0.10
CA ALA A 18 -51.98 16.41 0.80
C ALA A 18 -51.83 15.25 -0.19
N ALA A 19 -50.67 14.60 -0.18
CA ALA A 19 -50.47 13.31 -0.80
C ALA A 19 -50.47 12.27 0.32
N ASP A 20 -51.66 11.76 0.61
CA ASP A 20 -51.83 10.44 1.19
C ASP A 20 -51.07 9.42 0.31
N ARG A 21 -49.92 8.94 0.81
CA ARG A 21 -49.18 7.79 0.26
C ARG A 21 -48.46 7.06 1.38
N ASN A 22 -49.24 6.53 2.31
CA ASN A 22 -48.82 5.38 3.11
C ASN A 22 -48.73 4.12 2.22
N ALA A 23 -47.86 4.16 1.20
CA ALA A 23 -47.67 3.06 0.26
C ALA A 23 -46.21 3.04 -0.23
N LEU A 24 -45.52 1.95 0.13
CA LEU A 24 -44.20 1.50 -0.31
C LEU A 24 -43.00 2.05 0.49
N THR A 25 -43.06 1.94 1.82
CA THR A 25 -41.86 1.46 2.53
C THR A 25 -41.68 0.01 2.10
N ASP A 26 -40.78 -0.25 1.15
CA ASP A 26 -40.22 -1.58 0.95
C ASP A 26 -39.36 -1.91 2.18
N PRO A 27 -39.73 -2.88 3.05
CA PRO A 27 -38.90 -3.29 4.17
C PRO A 27 -37.78 -4.25 3.74
N GLY A 28 -37.23 -4.07 2.53
CA GLY A 28 -36.30 -5.00 1.90
C GLY A 28 -34.87 -4.50 1.72
N MET A 29 -34.65 -3.19 1.55
CA MET A 29 -33.30 -2.66 1.36
C MET A 29 -32.73 -2.13 2.67
N SER A 30 -32.43 -3.05 3.59
CA SER A 30 -31.22 -2.81 4.38
C SER A 30 -30.10 -2.64 3.36
N PRO A 31 -29.24 -1.60 3.39
CA PRO A 31 -27.99 -1.66 2.64
C PRO A 31 -27.31 -2.91 3.16
N ALA A 32 -27.43 -3.99 2.40
CA ALA A 32 -26.78 -5.24 2.71
C ALA A 32 -25.33 -4.89 3.01
N LEU A 33 -24.76 -5.53 4.03
CA LEU A 33 -23.31 -5.62 4.19
C LEU A 33 -22.72 -5.92 2.80
N MET A 34 -22.36 -4.90 2.04
CA MET A 34 -21.58 -5.09 0.84
C MET A 34 -20.25 -5.57 1.40
N PRO A 35 -19.80 -6.79 1.05
CA PRO A 35 -18.45 -7.20 1.39
C PRO A 35 -17.55 -6.05 0.94
N GLN A 36 -16.77 -5.46 1.86
CA GLN A 36 -15.81 -4.46 1.42
C GLN A 36 -14.95 -5.16 0.36
N ALA A 37 -14.84 -4.57 -0.83
CA ALA A 37 -14.10 -5.21 -1.90
C ALA A 37 -12.60 -5.10 -1.59
N GLN A 38 -11.82 -6.09 -2.04
CA GLN A 38 -10.37 -5.97 -2.08
C GLN A 38 -9.99 -4.69 -2.83
N GLU A 39 -9.08 -3.90 -2.27
CA GLU A 39 -8.62 -2.63 -2.83
C GLU A 39 -7.18 -2.78 -3.32
N THR A 40 -6.91 -2.44 -4.58
CA THR A 40 -5.54 -2.39 -5.12
C THR A 40 -4.96 -1.00 -4.96
N LEU A 41 -3.81 -0.89 -4.30
CA LEU A 41 -3.10 0.33 -3.99
C LEU A 41 -1.68 0.29 -4.57
N PHE A 42 -1.17 1.44 -5.00
CA PHE A 42 0.23 1.61 -5.38
C PHE A 42 0.85 2.61 -4.41
N LEU A 43 1.78 2.15 -3.59
CA LEU A 43 2.26 2.88 -2.42
C LEU A 43 3.77 3.07 -2.48
N GLU A 44 4.25 4.26 -2.10
CA GLU A 44 5.67 4.45 -1.79
C GLU A 44 6.06 3.55 -0.62
N VAL A 45 7.22 2.87 -0.72
CA VAL A 45 7.68 1.95 0.32
C VAL A 45 8.86 2.53 1.08
N ILE A 46 8.74 2.55 2.40
CA ILE A 46 9.78 2.98 3.33
C ILE A 46 10.13 1.78 4.20
N ILE A 47 11.40 1.40 4.27
CA ILE A 47 11.85 0.24 5.05
C ILE A 47 12.81 0.71 6.12
N ASN A 48 12.52 0.43 7.39
CA ASN A 48 13.35 0.80 8.54
C ASN A 48 13.78 2.28 8.50
N ASP A 49 12.80 3.18 8.35
CA ASP A 49 12.95 4.64 8.18
C ASP A 49 13.71 5.11 6.92
N ALA A 50 14.16 4.19 6.06
CA ALA A 50 14.85 4.51 4.81
C ALA A 50 13.87 4.49 3.63
N ALA A 51 13.79 5.61 2.91
CA ALA A 51 13.03 5.65 1.66
C ALA A 51 13.69 4.77 0.60
N THR A 52 12.95 3.80 0.08
CA THR A 52 13.44 2.92 -1.00
C THR A 52 13.46 3.63 -2.35
N GLY A 53 12.62 4.67 -2.51
CA GLY A 53 12.36 5.32 -3.80
C GLY A 53 11.53 4.47 -4.76
N LEU A 54 10.99 3.32 -4.29
CA LEU A 54 10.18 2.40 -5.06
C LEU A 54 8.69 2.59 -4.71
N ILE A 55 7.83 2.34 -5.71
CA ILE A 55 6.38 2.26 -5.57
C ILE A 55 5.99 0.84 -5.90
N ALA A 56 5.36 0.14 -4.95
CA ALA A 56 4.95 -1.25 -5.11
C ALA A 56 3.42 -1.39 -5.06
N MET A 57 2.92 -2.47 -5.67
CA MET A 57 1.50 -2.81 -5.66
C MET A 57 1.14 -3.60 -4.39
N PHE A 58 0.09 -3.17 -3.70
CA PHE A 58 -0.50 -3.88 -2.58
C PHE A 58 -1.98 -4.13 -2.81
N GLU A 59 -2.47 -5.25 -2.29
CA GLU A 59 -3.89 -5.50 -2.12
C GLU A 59 -4.25 -5.36 -0.64
N ARG A 60 -5.22 -4.50 -0.35
CA ARG A 60 -5.81 -4.35 0.98
C ARG A 60 -7.11 -5.12 1.06
N ASP A 61 -7.20 -6.03 2.01
CA ASP A 61 -8.39 -6.83 2.27
C ASP A 61 -9.41 -6.08 3.15
N PRO A 62 -10.62 -6.62 3.33
CA PRO A 62 -11.69 -6.00 4.14
C PRO A 62 -11.36 -5.88 5.64
N GLU A 63 -10.34 -6.60 6.11
CA GLU A 63 -9.83 -6.58 7.48
C GLU A 63 -8.62 -5.64 7.60
N GLU A 64 -8.40 -4.80 6.58
CA GLU A 64 -7.31 -3.84 6.45
C GLU A 64 -5.90 -4.47 6.41
N ARG A 65 -5.81 -5.77 6.12
CA ARG A 65 -4.51 -6.43 5.93
C ARG A 65 -3.98 -6.23 4.53
N PHE A 66 -2.66 -6.12 4.45
CA PHE A 66 -1.96 -5.88 3.20
C PHE A 66 -1.28 -7.16 2.68
N SER A 67 -1.44 -7.40 1.39
CA SER A 67 -0.71 -8.42 0.65
C SER A 67 -0.02 -7.80 -0.56
N SER A 68 1.11 -8.36 -0.99
CA SER A 68 1.85 -7.91 -2.17
C SER A 68 2.31 -9.11 -2.98
N PRO A 69 2.50 -9.00 -4.31
CA PRO A 69 3.19 -10.03 -5.07
C PRO A 69 4.55 -10.33 -4.44
N ALA A 70 4.90 -11.61 -4.37
CA ALA A 70 6.21 -12.02 -3.84
C ALA A 70 7.39 -11.43 -4.64
N SER A 71 7.24 -11.25 -5.95
CA SER A 71 8.23 -10.58 -6.80
C SER A 71 8.50 -9.13 -6.38
N GLU A 72 7.44 -8.35 -6.09
CA GLU A 72 7.55 -6.97 -5.58
C GLU A 72 8.28 -6.94 -4.22
N LEU A 73 7.94 -7.86 -3.31
CA LEU A 73 8.60 -7.96 -2.00
C LEU A 73 10.09 -8.29 -2.13
N VAL A 74 10.45 -9.19 -3.04
CA VAL A 74 11.84 -9.53 -3.33
C VAL A 74 12.59 -8.33 -3.93
N GLU A 75 11.96 -7.56 -4.81
CA GLU A 75 12.54 -6.34 -5.38
C GLU A 75 12.79 -5.27 -4.31
N LEU A 76 11.90 -5.18 -3.33
CA LEU A 76 12.06 -4.34 -2.13
C LEU A 76 13.13 -4.86 -1.16
N GLY A 77 13.70 -6.05 -1.40
CA GLY A 77 14.71 -6.66 -0.54
C GLY A 77 14.14 -7.39 0.68
N ILE A 78 12.85 -7.73 0.68
CA ILE A 78 12.18 -8.50 1.72
C ILE A 78 12.28 -9.99 1.37
N ASP A 79 12.60 -10.84 2.35
CA ASP A 79 12.67 -12.29 2.17
C ASP A 79 11.26 -12.87 2.08
N ALA A 80 10.79 -13.03 0.85
CA ALA A 80 9.50 -13.61 0.54
C ALA A 80 9.69 -14.88 -0.32
N PRO A 81 8.81 -15.89 -0.16
CA PRO A 81 8.84 -17.09 -0.98
C PRO A 81 8.68 -16.72 -2.48
N PRO A 82 9.52 -17.23 -3.38
CA PRO A 82 9.57 -16.77 -4.76
C PRO A 82 8.29 -17.09 -5.55
N GLY A 83 7.97 -16.24 -6.52
CA GLY A 83 6.88 -16.42 -7.48
C GLY A 83 5.94 -15.20 -7.57
N ASP A 84 4.86 -15.33 -8.34
CA ASP A 84 3.89 -14.24 -8.59
C ASP A 84 2.66 -14.31 -7.68
N ARG A 85 2.76 -15.07 -6.58
CA ARG A 85 1.65 -15.19 -5.62
C ARG A 85 1.58 -13.96 -4.73
N LEU A 86 0.37 -13.60 -4.33
CA LEU A 86 0.18 -12.64 -3.24
C LEU A 86 0.66 -13.25 -1.93
N VAL A 87 1.44 -12.47 -1.18
CA VAL A 87 1.95 -12.80 0.14
C VAL A 87 1.43 -11.74 1.10
N ALA A 88 0.69 -12.19 2.12
CA ALA A 88 0.27 -11.32 3.21
C ALA A 88 1.51 -10.85 3.99
N LEU A 89 1.60 -9.54 4.27
CA LEU A 89 2.70 -8.98 5.04
C LEU A 89 2.76 -9.61 6.44
N ASP A 90 1.61 -9.88 7.05
CA ASP A 90 1.50 -10.53 8.38
C ASP A 90 2.03 -11.97 8.40
N ALA A 91 2.23 -12.61 7.24
CA ALA A 91 2.80 -13.94 7.13
C ALA A 91 4.34 -13.93 7.10
N ILE A 92 4.95 -12.76 6.99
CA ILE A 92 6.40 -12.57 7.00
C ILE A 92 6.82 -12.38 8.45
N ALA A 93 7.58 -13.33 8.99
CA ALA A 93 7.99 -13.28 10.38
C ALA A 93 8.90 -12.07 10.64
N SER A 94 8.71 -11.40 11.77
CA SER A 94 9.51 -10.23 12.18
C SER A 94 9.40 -9.02 11.23
N LEU A 95 8.26 -8.88 10.56
CA LEU A 95 7.89 -7.74 9.75
C LEU A 95 6.60 -7.11 10.32
N ASP A 96 6.65 -5.82 10.58
CA ASP A 96 5.52 -4.97 10.94
C ASP A 96 5.35 -3.88 9.87
N TYR A 97 4.14 -3.32 9.76
CA TYR A 97 3.88 -2.27 8.78
C TYR A 97 2.83 -1.24 9.26
N ARG A 98 2.89 -0.05 8.68
CA ARG A 98 1.93 1.04 8.87
C ARG A 98 1.62 1.72 7.54
N TYR A 99 0.33 1.81 7.23
CA TYR A 99 -0.15 2.54 6.06
C TYR A 99 -0.49 4.00 6.41
N ASP A 100 0.01 4.94 5.62
CA ASP A 100 -0.41 6.35 5.65
C ASP A 100 -1.19 6.68 4.35
N PRO A 101 -2.51 6.87 4.43
CA PRO A 101 -3.34 7.16 3.26
C PRO A 101 -3.16 8.58 2.72
N LEU A 102 -2.74 9.54 3.55
CA LEU A 102 -2.56 10.93 3.12
C LEU A 102 -1.26 11.10 2.32
N ALA A 103 -0.22 10.37 2.73
CA ALA A 103 1.06 10.36 2.05
C ALA A 103 1.17 9.26 0.97
N GLN A 104 0.17 8.39 0.85
CA GLN A 104 0.14 7.27 -0.10
C GLN A 104 1.40 6.38 0.01
N ARG A 105 1.76 6.04 1.25
CA ARG A 105 2.96 5.27 1.58
C ARG A 105 2.67 4.17 2.57
N ILE A 106 3.51 3.14 2.54
CA ILE A 106 3.58 2.10 3.56
C ILE A 106 4.98 2.11 4.17
N GLU A 107 5.01 2.18 5.49
CA GLU A 107 6.21 2.04 6.30
C GLU A 107 6.30 0.60 6.76
N ILE A 108 7.46 -0.01 6.56
CA ILE A 108 7.76 -1.39 6.89
C ILE A 108 8.91 -1.39 7.89
N ASP A 109 8.67 -1.96 9.06
CA ASP A 109 9.69 -2.25 10.05
C ASP A 109 10.03 -3.73 9.95
N ALA A 110 11.23 -4.05 9.50
CA ALA A 110 11.66 -5.42 9.22
C ALA A 110 12.97 -5.74 9.94
N ALA A 111 12.95 -6.80 10.74
CA ALA A 111 14.17 -7.36 11.33
C ALA A 111 15.08 -7.94 10.23
N PRO A 112 16.40 -8.08 10.48
CA PRO A 112 17.34 -8.60 9.48
C PRO A 112 16.96 -9.97 8.90
N GLU A 113 16.26 -10.82 9.66
CA GLU A 113 15.80 -12.14 9.21
C GLU A 113 14.65 -12.09 8.20
N ALA A 114 13.94 -10.96 8.13
CA ALA A 114 12.88 -10.71 7.15
C ALA A 114 13.42 -10.04 5.86
N LEU A 115 14.72 -9.76 5.81
CA LEU A 115 15.36 -9.06 4.69
C LEU A 115 16.31 -9.98 3.94
N LEU A 116 16.36 -9.81 2.63
CA LEU A 116 17.34 -10.47 1.78
C LEU A 116 18.75 -9.94 2.08
N PRO A 117 19.76 -10.82 2.20
CA PRO A 117 21.14 -10.40 2.39
C PRO A 117 21.64 -9.51 1.25
N GLN A 118 22.02 -8.28 1.57
CA GLN A 118 22.64 -7.35 0.64
C GLN A 118 24.16 -7.58 0.63
N MET A 119 24.74 -7.95 -0.52
CA MET A 119 26.19 -8.00 -0.67
C MET A 119 26.76 -6.61 -0.92
N ILE A 120 27.45 -6.04 0.07
CA ILE A 120 28.16 -4.77 -0.07
C ILE A 120 29.65 -5.05 -0.35
N GLY A 121 30.06 -4.96 -1.60
CA GLY A 121 31.47 -5.05 -2.00
C GLY A 121 31.67 -5.43 -3.48
N PRO A 122 32.87 -5.18 -4.06
CA PRO A 122 33.16 -5.66 -5.39
C PRO A 122 33.18 -7.20 -5.37
N LEU A 123 32.43 -7.82 -6.30
CA LEU A 123 32.68 -9.21 -6.65
C LEU A 123 34.14 -9.26 -7.12
N ARG A 124 35.04 -9.84 -6.32
CA ARG A 124 36.44 -9.93 -6.69
C ARG A 124 36.47 -10.74 -7.99
N PRO A 125 36.90 -10.17 -9.14
CA PRO A 125 36.98 -10.96 -10.35
C PRO A 125 37.93 -12.12 -10.07
N ASP A 126 37.58 -13.30 -10.61
CA ASP A 126 38.50 -14.44 -10.59
C ASP A 126 39.87 -13.97 -11.09
N ALA A 127 40.92 -14.32 -10.36
CA ALA A 127 42.27 -13.94 -10.73
C ALA A 127 42.58 -14.54 -12.11
N VAL A 128 42.52 -13.72 -13.15
CA VAL A 128 43.03 -14.09 -14.47
C VAL A 128 44.53 -14.30 -14.29
N ALA A 129 44.96 -15.56 -14.34
CA ALA A 129 46.38 -15.88 -14.31
C ALA A 129 47.07 -15.10 -15.45
N PRO A 130 48.19 -14.41 -15.19
CA PRO A 130 48.88 -13.64 -16.22
C PRO A 130 49.25 -14.58 -17.37
N THR A 131 48.77 -14.29 -18.58
CA THR A 131 49.18 -15.01 -19.77
C THR A 131 50.68 -14.73 -20.00
N PRO A 132 51.57 -15.74 -19.92
CA PRO A 132 52.99 -15.51 -20.16
C PRO A 132 53.16 -15.23 -21.65
N HIS A 133 53.25 -13.96 -22.04
CA HIS A 133 53.68 -13.61 -23.38
C HIS A 133 55.18 -13.91 -23.47
N ARG A 134 55.52 -14.82 -24.38
CA ARG A 134 56.91 -15.19 -24.69
C ARG A 134 57.57 -13.97 -25.34
N GLY A 135 58.47 -13.32 -24.60
CA GLY A 135 59.21 -12.15 -25.08
C GLY A 135 59.84 -12.36 -26.46
N TRP A 136 59.84 -11.29 -27.26
CA TRP A 136 60.41 -11.28 -28.60
C TRP A 136 61.93 -11.48 -28.54
N ARG A 137 62.41 -12.48 -29.28
CA ARG A 137 63.84 -12.71 -29.56
C ARG A 137 64.24 -12.01 -30.83
#